data_AF-A0A2I8VMY4-F1
#
_entry.id   AF-A0A2I8VMY4-F1
#
_cell.length_a   1.000
_cell.length_b   1.000
_cell.length_c   1.000
_cell.angle_alpha   90.00
_cell.angle_beta   90.00
_cell.angle_gamma   90.00
#
_symmetry.space_group_name_H-M   'P 1'
#
loop_
_entity.id
_entity.type
_entity.pdbx_description
1 polymer ?
#
loop_
_entity_poly.entity_id
_entity_poly.type
_entity_poly.pdbx_seq_one_letter_code
_entity_poly.pdbx_strand_id
1 'polypeptide(L)'
;MTRIDLPASADGTAEGGANGLVALVIAVVEILVEVLEREAVRRMERGDLTDEEVERLGTQLATLETEIEQLAAREGVDDEVDRLRGRLDGLVESAIRRVDDSGVPQRQGAAGGDGR
;
A
#
# COMPACT_ATOMS: atom_id res chain seq x y z
N MET A 1 -35.71 -14.22 22.23
CA MET A 1 -34.26 -14.25 22.54
C MET A 1 -33.55 -14.49 21.22
N THR A 2 -33.23 -13.40 20.52
CA THR A 2 -32.68 -13.45 19.15
C THR A 2 -31.21 -13.84 19.23
N ARG A 3 -30.90 -15.01 18.68
CA ARG A 3 -29.54 -15.50 18.49
C ARG A 3 -28.87 -14.60 17.46
N ILE A 4 -27.84 -13.87 17.86
CA ILE A 4 -26.99 -13.12 16.96
C ILE A 4 -26.03 -14.13 16.35
N ASP A 5 -26.24 -14.46 15.08
CA ASP A 5 -25.25 -15.15 14.27
C ASP A 5 -24.10 -14.16 13.99
N LEU A 6 -22.93 -14.41 14.58
CA LEU A 6 -21.71 -13.74 14.18
C LEU A 6 -21.23 -14.34 12.84
N PRO A 7 -20.82 -13.52 11.86
CA PRO A 7 -20.17 -14.01 10.65
C PRO A 7 -18.84 -14.67 11.01
N ALA A 8 -18.60 -15.85 10.43
CA ALA A 8 -17.38 -16.63 10.53
C ALA A 8 -16.15 -15.75 10.29
N SER A 9 -15.50 -15.33 11.37
CA SER A 9 -14.20 -14.69 11.30
C SER A 9 -13.15 -15.76 11.07
N ALA A 10 -12.48 -15.63 9.91
CA ALA A 10 -11.14 -16.11 9.62
C ALA A 10 -10.79 -17.50 10.16
N ASP A 11 -10.80 -18.46 9.26
CA ASP A 11 -10.19 -19.78 9.41
C ASP A 11 -8.70 -19.60 9.79
N GLY A 12 -8.41 -19.67 11.09
CA GLY A 12 -7.08 -19.57 11.67
C GLY A 12 -6.51 -20.96 11.86
N THR A 13 -6.20 -21.65 10.76
CA THR A 13 -5.32 -22.82 10.79
C THR A 13 -3.87 -22.33 10.79
N ALA A 14 -2.95 -23.06 11.43
CA ALA A 14 -1.53 -22.68 11.49
C ALA A 14 -0.91 -22.53 10.09
N GLU A 15 -1.38 -23.31 9.11
CA GLU A 15 -1.05 -23.20 7.69
C GLU A 15 -1.60 -21.92 7.05
N GLY A 16 -2.86 -21.55 7.33
CA GLY A 16 -3.44 -20.28 6.84
C GLY A 16 -2.76 -19.03 7.43
N GLY A 17 -2.31 -19.10 8.68
CA GLY A 17 -1.56 -18.01 9.33
C GLY A 17 -0.16 -17.80 8.76
N ALA A 18 0.57 -18.89 8.48
CA ALA A 18 1.90 -18.82 7.87
C ALA A 18 1.82 -18.26 6.44
N ASN A 19 0.90 -18.76 5.62
CA ASN A 19 0.71 -18.27 4.25
C ASN A 19 0.25 -16.81 4.23
N GLY A 20 -0.60 -16.39 5.19
CA GLY A 20 -1.01 -15.00 5.33
C GLY A 20 0.13 -14.04 5.68
N LEU A 21 1.09 -14.47 6.51
CA LEU A 21 2.28 -13.67 6.81
C LEU A 21 3.23 -13.60 5.61
N VAL A 22 3.44 -14.72 4.91
CA VAL A 22 4.25 -14.76 3.69
C VAL A 22 3.68 -13.80 2.64
N ALA A 23 2.38 -13.89 2.37
CA ALA A 23 1.69 -12.98 1.46
C ALA A 23 1.83 -11.51 1.88
N LEU A 24 1.75 -11.21 3.18
CA LEU A 24 1.94 -9.85 3.68
C LEU A 24 3.36 -9.33 3.45
N VAL A 25 4.37 -10.15 3.72
CA VAL A 25 5.77 -9.75 3.50
C VAL A 25 6.02 -9.50 2.01
N ILE A 26 5.53 -10.40 1.14
CA ILE A 26 5.64 -10.24 -0.31
C ILE A 26 4.98 -8.93 -0.77
N ALA A 27 3.72 -8.69 -0.38
CA ALA A 27 3.01 -7.46 -0.74
C ALA A 27 3.74 -6.19 -0.26
N VAL A 28 4.34 -6.21 0.95
CA VAL A 28 5.12 -5.08 1.46
C VAL A 28 6.39 -4.87 0.63
N VAL A 29 7.08 -5.95 0.26
CA VAL A 29 8.31 -5.85 -0.55
C VAL A 29 7.99 -5.32 -1.95
N GLU A 30 6.91 -5.77 -2.60
CA GLU A 30 6.45 -5.22 -3.89
C GLU A 30 6.23 -3.71 -3.83
N ILE A 31 5.53 -3.24 -2.78
CA ILE A 31 5.31 -1.80 -2.57
C ILE A 31 6.65 -1.07 -2.42
N LEU A 32 7.62 -1.67 -1.72
CA LEU A 32 8.96 -1.07 -1.57
C LEU A 32 9.70 -1.01 -2.91
N VAL A 33 9.61 -2.05 -3.75
CA VAL A 33 10.23 -2.05 -5.09
C VAL A 33 9.67 -0.90 -5.91
N GLU A 34 8.35 -0.70 -5.93
CA GLU A 34 7.74 0.42 -6.67
C GLU A 34 8.18 1.79 -6.16
N VAL A 35 8.35 1.92 -4.84
CA VAL A 35 8.89 3.14 -4.25
C VAL A 35 10.34 3.36 -4.69
N LEU A 36 11.15 2.30 -4.71
CA LEU A 36 12.54 2.35 -5.15
C LEU A 36 12.65 2.69 -6.64
N GLU A 37 11.78 2.15 -7.50
CA GLU A 37 11.70 2.50 -8.91
C GLU A 37 11.37 3.98 -9.09
N ARG A 38 10.35 4.48 -8.40
CA ARG A 38 10.00 5.91 -8.42
C ARG A 38 11.15 6.78 -7.97
N GLU A 39 11.91 6.35 -6.96
CA GLU A 39 13.10 7.08 -6.51
C GLU A 39 14.25 6.99 -7.51
N ALA A 40 14.42 5.84 -8.17
CA ALA A 40 15.40 5.66 -9.23
C ALA A 40 15.14 6.68 -10.35
N VAL A 41 13.90 6.79 -10.81
CA VAL A 41 13.49 7.81 -11.80
C VAL A 41 13.79 9.23 -11.31
N ARG A 42 13.43 9.56 -10.06
CA ARG A 42 13.73 10.90 -9.49
C ARG A 42 15.22 11.21 -9.41
N ARG A 43 16.09 10.21 -9.19
CA ARG A 43 17.55 10.39 -9.19
C ARG A 43 18.11 10.57 -10.60
N MET A 44 17.57 9.83 -11.56
CA MET A 44 17.87 9.99 -12.99
C MET A 44 17.55 11.41 -13.46
N GLU A 45 16.34 11.91 -13.15
CA GLU A 45 15.90 13.25 -13.52
C GLU A 45 16.75 14.38 -12.89
N ARG A 46 17.31 14.13 -11.71
CA ARG A 46 18.19 15.09 -11.01
C ARG A 46 19.66 15.01 -11.45
N GLY A 47 20.04 14.01 -12.25
CA GLY A 47 21.43 13.76 -12.64
C GLY A 47 22.29 13.23 -11.50
N ASP A 48 21.67 12.61 -10.48
CA ASP A 48 22.35 12.04 -9.31
C ASP A 48 23.00 10.66 -9.62
N LEU A 49 22.78 10.11 -10.82
CA LEU A 49 23.28 8.81 -11.27
C LEU A 49 23.93 8.94 -12.65
N THR A 50 25.04 8.24 -12.88
CA THR A 50 25.60 8.06 -14.23
C THR A 50 24.80 7.06 -15.05
N ASP A 51 24.94 7.08 -16.38
CA ASP A 51 24.26 6.12 -17.28
C ASP A 51 24.52 4.65 -16.88
N GLU A 52 25.75 4.33 -16.49
CA GLU A 52 26.15 3.00 -16.03
C GLU A 52 25.48 2.62 -14.70
N GLU A 53 25.26 3.59 -13.80
CA GLU A 53 24.54 3.38 -12.54
C GLU A 53 23.04 3.19 -12.77
N VAL A 54 22.46 3.90 -13.75
CA VAL A 54 21.07 3.76 -14.17
C VAL A 54 20.81 2.35 -14.70
N GLU A 55 21.62 1.85 -15.64
CA GLU A 55 21.46 0.51 -16.19
C GLU A 55 21.62 -0.58 -15.12
N ARG A 56 22.64 -0.45 -14.27
CA ARG A 56 22.90 -1.38 -13.17
C ARG A 56 21.75 -1.39 -12.16
N LEU A 57 21.19 -0.23 -11.83
CA LEU A 57 20.06 -0.11 -10.91
C LEU A 57 18.80 -0.74 -11.51
N GLY A 58 18.47 -0.42 -12.77
CA GLY A 58 17.30 -0.98 -13.44
C GLY A 58 17.36 -2.51 -13.54
N THR A 59 18.53 -3.06 -13.87
CA THR A 59 18.73 -4.52 -13.94
C THR A 59 18.52 -5.20 -12.58
N GLN A 60 19.00 -4.59 -11.49
CA GLN A 60 18.81 -5.12 -10.14
C GLN A 60 17.34 -5.07 -9.70
N LEU A 61 16.63 -3.98 -10.00
CA LEU A 61 15.20 -3.84 -9.66
C LEU A 61 14.36 -4.87 -10.42
N ALA A 62 14.56 -5.04 -11.72
CA ALA A 62 13.87 -6.04 -12.53
C ALA A 62 14.16 -7.48 -12.05
N THR A 63 15.41 -7.75 -11.64
CA THR A 63 15.77 -9.05 -11.05
C THR A 63 15.03 -9.28 -9.74
N LEU A 64 14.97 -8.26 -8.88
CA LEU A 64 14.28 -8.34 -7.59
C LEU A 64 12.77 -8.58 -7.77
N GLU A 65 12.13 -7.86 -8.69
CA GLU A 65 10.72 -8.05 -9.05
C GLU A 65 10.46 -9.50 -9.50
N THR A 66 11.29 -10.02 -10.42
CA THR A 66 11.18 -11.40 -10.91
C THR A 66 11.35 -12.44 -9.80
N GLU A 67 12.25 -12.21 -8.84
CA GLU A 67 12.45 -13.12 -7.70
C GLU A 67 11.26 -13.11 -6.73
N ILE A 68 10.63 -11.95 -6.54
CA ILE A 68 9.43 -11.79 -5.70
C ILE A 68 8.23 -12.48 -6.34
N GLU A 69 7.98 -12.26 -7.63
CA GLU A 69 6.91 -12.94 -8.37
C GLU A 69 7.09 -14.47 -8.31
N GLN A 70 8.30 -14.96 -8.54
CA GLN A 70 8.59 -16.39 -8.42
C GLN A 70 8.41 -16.90 -6.99
N LEU A 71 8.67 -16.10 -5.96
CA LEU A 71 8.43 -16.49 -4.57
C LEU A 71 6.93 -16.58 -4.27
N ALA A 72 6.13 -15.60 -4.72
CA ALA A 72 4.68 -15.61 -4.58
C ALA A 72 4.06 -16.85 -5.23
N ALA A 73 4.46 -17.15 -6.46
CA ALA A 73 4.00 -18.32 -7.21
C ALA A 73 4.43 -19.65 -6.57
N ARG A 74 5.65 -19.72 -6.00
CA ARG A 74 6.15 -20.91 -5.30
C ARG A 74 5.36 -21.21 -4.03
N GLU A 75 4.97 -20.16 -3.30
CA GLU A 75 4.22 -20.28 -2.06
C GLU A 75 2.70 -20.35 -2.31
N GLY A 76 2.24 -20.08 -3.53
CA GLY A 76 0.83 -20.14 -3.94
C GLY A 76 -0.02 -19.07 -3.27
N VAL A 77 0.52 -17.86 -3.14
CA VAL A 77 -0.09 -16.74 -2.39
C VAL A 77 -0.38 -15.51 -3.24
N ASP A 78 -0.31 -15.61 -4.58
CA ASP A 78 -0.50 -14.48 -5.50
C ASP A 78 -1.85 -13.76 -5.25
N ASP A 79 -2.94 -14.52 -5.12
CA ASP A 79 -4.28 -13.97 -4.85
C ASP A 79 -4.38 -13.28 -3.49
N GLU A 80 -3.67 -13.79 -2.47
CA GLU A 80 -3.59 -13.17 -1.15
C GLU A 80 -2.78 -11.87 -1.20
N VAL A 81 -1.66 -11.86 -1.92
CA VAL A 81 -0.81 -10.68 -2.13
C VAL A 81 -1.63 -9.55 -2.77
N ASP A 82 -2.32 -9.83 -3.89
CA ASP A 82 -3.17 -8.87 -4.59
C ASP A 82 -4.27 -8.29 -3.68
N ARG A 83 -4.93 -9.16 -2.90
CA ARG A 83 -5.96 -8.73 -1.94
C ARG A 83 -5.39 -7.87 -0.82
N LEU A 84 -4.23 -8.22 -0.29
CA LEU A 84 -3.57 -7.47 0.77
C LEU A 84 -3.16 -6.09 0.28
N ARG A 85 -2.62 -6.02 -0.93
CA ARG A 85 -2.22 -4.78 -1.58
C ARG A 85 -3.40 -3.83 -1.78
N GLY A 86 -4.51 -4.31 -2.38
CA GLY A 86 -5.70 -3.49 -2.57
C GLY A 86 -6.32 -2.99 -1.24
N ARG A 87 -6.23 -3.79 -0.16
CA ARG A 87 -6.63 -3.34 1.18
C ARG A 87 -5.71 -2.26 1.74
N LEU A 88 -4.40 -2.39 1.54
CA LEU A 88 -3.41 -1.40 1.99
C LEU A 88 -3.64 -0.06 1.28
N ASP A 89 -3.93 -0.06 -0.02
CA ASP A 89 -4.26 1.15 -0.78
C ASP A 89 -5.48 1.87 -0.20
N GLY A 90 -6.55 1.13 0.11
CA GLY A 90 -7.73 1.71 0.75
C GLY A 90 -7.46 2.29 2.13
N LEU A 91 -6.58 1.67 2.92
CA LEU A 91 -6.16 2.17 4.23
C LEU A 91 -5.33 3.44 4.10
N VAL A 92 -4.37 3.48 3.17
CA VAL A 92 -3.54 4.66 2.89
C VAL A 92 -4.41 5.84 2.43
N GLU A 93 -5.34 5.61 1.50
CA GLU A 93 -6.28 6.63 1.03
C GLU A 93 -7.13 7.20 2.18
N SER A 94 -7.61 6.33 3.08
CA SER A 94 -8.38 6.77 4.24
C SER A 94 -7.56 7.62 5.22
N ALA A 95 -6.27 7.31 5.39
CA ALA A 95 -5.37 8.04 6.27
C ALA A 95 -5.04 9.42 5.69
N ILE A 96 -4.80 9.52 4.38
CA ILE A 96 -4.55 10.79 3.67
C ILE A 96 -5.79 11.69 3.76
N ARG A 97 -6.98 11.17 3.46
CA ARG A 97 -8.23 11.95 3.49
C ARG A 97 -8.51 12.55 4.87
N ARG A 98 -8.19 11.83 5.95
CA ARG A 98 -8.36 12.34 7.32
C ARG A 98 -7.45 13.52 7.63
N VAL A 99 -6.24 13.54 7.07
CA VAL A 99 -5.30 14.66 7.24
C VAL A 99 -5.80 15.89 6.49
N ASP A 100 -6.38 15.72 5.30
CA ASP A 100 -6.94 16.82 4.49
C ASP A 100 -8.23 17.40 5.08
N ASP A 101 -9.12 16.57 5.62
CA ASP A 101 -10.38 17.01 6.26
C ASP A 101 -10.17 17.84 7.55
N SER A 102 -8.95 17.84 8.09
CA SER A 102 -8.59 18.63 9.28
C SER A 102 -8.36 20.13 8.96
N GLY A 103 -8.49 20.55 7.70
CA GLY A 103 -8.07 21.87 7.20
C GLY A 103 -9.15 22.95 6.99
N VAL A 104 -10.45 22.70 7.19
CA VAL A 104 -11.49 23.71 6.89
C VAL A 104 -12.41 24.01 8.08
N PRO A 105 -12.11 25.04 8.90
CA PRO A 105 -13.13 25.65 9.75
C PRO A 105 -14.13 26.39 8.86
N GLN A 106 -15.36 25.88 8.78
CA GLN A 106 -16.50 26.60 8.19
C GLN A 106 -16.74 27.87 9.00
N ARG A 107 -16.25 29.01 8.49
CA ARG A 107 -16.70 30.33 8.96
C ARG A 107 -18.12 30.53 8.48
N GLN A 108 -19.06 30.12 9.34
CA GLN A 108 -20.45 30.48 9.21
C GLN A 108 -20.55 32.00 9.39
N GLY A 109 -20.67 32.70 8.26
CA GLY A 109 -20.98 34.11 8.22
C GLY A 109 -22.38 34.34 8.75
N ALA A 110 -22.48 34.69 10.03
CA ALA A 110 -23.65 35.37 10.57
C ALA A 110 -23.55 36.85 10.20
N ALA A 111 -23.92 37.15 8.95
CA ALA A 111 -24.38 38.48 8.59
C ALA A 111 -25.87 38.58 8.96
N GLY A 112 -26.25 39.66 9.66
CA GLY A 112 -27.65 40.05 9.84
C GLY A 112 -28.13 40.06 11.28
N GLY A 113 -27.73 41.07 12.05
CA GLY A 113 -28.34 41.44 13.32
C GLY A 113 -28.61 42.93 13.32
N ASP A 114 -29.76 43.27 12.76
CA ASP A 114 -30.35 44.60 12.58
C ASP A 114 -30.28 45.48 13.84
N GLY A 115 -29.95 46.75 13.63
CA GLY A 115 -29.83 47.75 14.68
C GLY A 115 -31.18 48.22 15.18
N ARG A 116 -31.33 48.24 16.51
CA ARG A 116 -32.27 49.11 17.23
C ARG A 116 -31.64 49.56 18.53
#